data_AF-A0A536SYU2-F1
#
_entry.id   AF-A0A536SYU2-F1
#
_cell.length_a   1.000
_cell.length_b   1.000
_cell.length_c   1.000
_cell.angle_alpha   90.00
_cell.angle_beta   90.00
_cell.angle_gamma   90.00
#
_symmetry.space_group_name_H-M   'P 1'
#
loop_
_entity.id
_entity.type
_entity.pdbx_description
1 polymer ?
#
loop_
_entity_poly.entity_id
_entity_poly.type
_entity_poly.pdbx_seq_one_letter_code
_entity_poly.pdbx_strand_id
1 'polypeptide(L)'
;MNERVDNPGDDWIERALADASREHRAEYIADDGFTASVISRLPAPFALPAWRRPVVALLWICGGLAVMMSLPGLFDQLFRGVMAILMSHRMGLVDVAMALILLGGITWSALVYAARSE
;
A
#
# COMPACT_ATOMS: atom_id res chain seq x y z
N MET A 1 22.49 21.81 -12.50
CA MET A 1 23.01 21.23 -11.24
C MET A 1 21.78 20.93 -10.40
N ASN A 2 21.25 19.70 -10.48
CA ASN A 2 20.03 19.32 -9.74
C ASN A 2 20.44 18.88 -8.34
N GLU A 3 20.05 19.65 -7.32
CA GLU A 3 20.12 19.22 -5.93
C GLU A 3 19.25 17.98 -5.75
N ARG A 4 19.87 16.85 -5.42
CA ARG A 4 19.15 15.76 -4.75
C ARG A 4 18.78 16.32 -3.38
N VAL A 5 17.49 16.38 -3.10
CA VAL A 5 17.00 16.63 -1.75
C VAL A 5 17.31 15.36 -0.96
N ASP A 6 18.50 15.32 -0.37
CA ASP A 6 18.91 14.26 0.54
C ASP A 6 18.03 14.40 1.79
N ASN A 7 17.00 13.56 1.90
CA ASN A 7 16.16 13.50 3.08
C ASN A 7 16.98 12.82 4.18
N PRO A 8 17.38 13.51 5.27
CA PRO A 8 18.20 12.94 6.33
C PRO A 8 17.53 11.75 7.04
N GLY A 9 16.21 11.60 6.87
CA GLY A 9 15.42 10.46 7.32
C GLY A 9 15.60 9.16 6.51
N ASP A 10 16.10 9.22 5.27
CA ASP A 10 16.38 8.00 4.48
C ASP A 10 17.79 7.45 4.77
N ASP A 11 18.73 8.33 5.11
CA ASP A 11 20.14 7.97 5.34
C ASP A 11 20.37 7.10 6.58
N TRP A 12 19.50 7.17 7.60
CA TRP A 12 19.68 6.35 8.80
C TRP A 12 19.24 4.91 8.58
N ILE A 13 18.19 4.69 7.76
CA ILE A 13 17.71 3.35 7.40
C ILE A 13 18.77 2.66 6.54
N GLU A 14 19.28 3.36 5.53
CA GLU A 14 20.33 2.81 4.65
C GLU A 14 21.59 2.45 5.44
N ARG A 15 21.99 3.28 6.42
CA ARG A 15 23.12 2.98 7.33
C ARG A 15 22.84 1.80 8.24
N ALA A 16 21.66 1.73 8.85
CA ALA A 16 21.27 0.61 9.71
C ALA A 16 21.21 -0.71 8.93
N LEU A 17 20.69 -0.69 7.71
CA LEU A 17 20.66 -1.85 6.82
C LEU A 17 22.08 -2.25 6.38
N ALA A 18 22.95 -1.28 6.07
CA ALA A 18 24.33 -1.55 5.69
C ALA A 18 25.13 -2.18 6.84
N ASP A 19 24.95 -1.71 8.08
CA ASP A 19 25.62 -2.27 9.25
C ASP A 19 25.10 -3.67 9.59
N ALA A 20 23.78 -3.87 9.58
CA ALA A 20 23.17 -5.19 9.78
C ALA A 20 23.62 -6.20 8.71
N SER A 21 23.73 -5.74 7.45
CA SER A 21 24.22 -6.57 6.33
C SER A 21 25.69 -6.94 6.47
N ARG A 22 26.54 -6.11 7.12
CA ARG A 22 27.95 -6.44 7.37
C ARG A 22 28.08 -7.47 8.49
N GLU A 23 27.31 -7.30 9.55
CA GLU A 23 27.31 -8.21 10.71
C GLU A 23 26.90 -9.63 10.30
N HIS A 24 25.86 -9.77 9.47
CA HIS A 24 25.31 -11.06 9.04
C HIS A 24 25.85 -11.54 7.69
N ARG A 25 26.83 -10.84 7.09
CA ARG A 25 27.38 -11.20 5.76
C ARG A 25 27.97 -12.61 5.74
N ALA A 26 28.56 -13.06 6.84
CA ALA A 26 29.15 -14.38 6.94
C ALA A 26 28.09 -15.52 6.99
N GLU A 27 26.86 -15.19 7.38
CA GLU A 27 25.71 -16.11 7.45
C GLU A 27 24.81 -15.99 6.20
N TYR A 28 25.07 -15.00 5.34
CA TYR A 28 24.36 -14.82 4.08
C TYR A 28 24.74 -15.92 3.10
N ILE A 29 23.82 -16.86 2.89
CA ILE A 29 23.91 -17.86 1.82
C ILE A 29 23.41 -17.18 0.54
N ALA A 30 24.32 -17.00 -0.42
CA ALA A 30 23.95 -16.52 -1.74
C ALA A 30 22.98 -17.50 -2.41
N ASP A 31 21.92 -16.97 -2.99
CA ASP A 31 21.07 -17.76 -3.87
C ASP A 31 21.82 -17.99 -5.19
N ASP A 32 22.60 -19.08 -5.25
CA ASP A 32 23.38 -19.50 -6.43
C ASP A 32 22.47 -20.03 -7.56
N GLY A 33 21.37 -19.32 -7.83
CA GLY A 33 20.33 -19.73 -8.77
C GLY A 33 19.47 -20.89 -8.28
N PHE A 34 19.52 -21.24 -6.98
CA PHE A 34 18.66 -22.26 -6.39
C PHE A 34 17.19 -21.86 -6.53
N THR A 35 16.83 -20.63 -6.17
CA THR A 35 15.45 -20.13 -6.31
C THR A 35 15.03 -20.12 -7.77
N ALA A 36 15.91 -19.71 -8.70
CA ALA A 36 15.62 -19.74 -10.13
C ALA A 36 15.39 -21.17 -10.65
N SER A 37 16.20 -22.14 -10.18
CA SER A 37 16.04 -23.55 -10.49
C SER A 37 14.76 -24.15 -9.91
N VAL A 38 14.39 -23.74 -8.69
CA VAL A 38 13.14 -24.17 -8.05
C VAL A 38 11.94 -23.58 -8.77
N ILE A 39 11.94 -22.28 -9.06
CA ILE A 39 10.84 -21.59 -9.76
C ILE A 39 10.64 -22.16 -11.17
N SER A 40 11.71 -22.43 -11.91
CA SER A 40 11.59 -23.02 -13.26
C SER A 40 11.03 -24.45 -13.27
N ARG A 41 11.08 -25.15 -12.13
CA ARG A 41 10.49 -26.49 -11.94
C ARG A 41 9.08 -26.45 -11.37
N LEU A 42 8.60 -25.29 -10.92
CA LEU A 42 7.22 -25.17 -10.45
C LEU A 42 6.25 -25.41 -11.62
N PRO A 43 5.14 -26.13 -11.39
CA PRO A 43 4.10 -26.26 -12.39
C PRO A 43 3.56 -24.88 -12.77
N ALA A 44 3.11 -24.74 -14.02
CA ALA A 44 2.56 -23.49 -14.54
C ALA A 44 1.51 -22.92 -13.57
N PRO A 45 1.55 -21.61 -13.28
CA PRO A 45 0.60 -20.99 -12.36
C PRO A 45 -0.82 -21.32 -12.80
N PHE A 46 -1.62 -21.87 -11.89
CA PHE A 46 -3.01 -22.16 -12.18
C PHE A 46 -3.72 -20.84 -12.51
N ALA A 47 -4.21 -20.73 -13.75
CA ALA A 47 -4.96 -19.56 -14.17
C ALA A 47 -6.22 -19.44 -13.30
N LEU A 48 -6.25 -18.41 -12.45
CA LEU A 48 -7.36 -18.22 -11.53
C LEU A 48 -8.64 -17.83 -12.31
N PRO A 49 -9.83 -18.28 -11.88
CA PRO A 49 -11.08 -17.95 -12.54
C PRO A 49 -11.32 -16.43 -12.62
N ALA A 50 -11.78 -15.94 -13.76
CA ALA A 50 -12.03 -14.53 -14.01
C ALA A 50 -13.05 -13.91 -13.02
N TRP A 51 -13.99 -14.71 -12.51
CA TRP A 51 -14.98 -14.29 -11.50
C TRP A 51 -14.41 -14.02 -10.11
N ARG A 52 -13.16 -14.41 -9.81
CA ARG A 52 -12.54 -14.12 -8.52
C ARG A 52 -12.43 -12.60 -8.28
N ARG A 53 -12.12 -11.84 -9.34
CA ARG A 53 -11.94 -10.39 -9.27
C ARG A 53 -13.22 -9.66 -8.82
N PRO A 54 -14.38 -9.83 -9.48
CA PRO A 54 -15.61 -9.18 -9.03
C PRO A 54 -16.07 -9.68 -7.65
N VAL A 55 -15.84 -10.95 -7.30
CA VAL A 55 -16.18 -11.49 -5.97
C VAL A 55 -15.36 -10.84 -4.86
N VAL A 56 -14.05 -10.66 -5.07
CA VAL A 56 -13.20 -9.98 -4.08
C VAL A 56 -13.62 -8.52 -3.91
N ALA A 57 -13.95 -7.83 -5.01
CA ALA A 57 -14.48 -6.47 -4.94
C ALA A 57 -15.79 -6.41 -4.16
N LEU A 58 -16.71 -7.35 -4.40
CA LEU A 58 -17.97 -7.46 -3.66
C LEU A 58 -17.72 -7.68 -2.16
N LEU A 59 -16.78 -8.56 -1.79
CA LEU A 59 -16.42 -8.82 -0.40
C LEU A 59 -15.89 -7.57 0.30
N TRP A 60 -15.06 -6.78 -0.38
CA TRP A 60 -14.59 -5.50 0.16
C TRP A 60 -15.73 -4.49 0.35
N ILE A 61 -16.67 -4.41 -0.58
CA ILE A 61 -17.86 -3.57 -0.45
C ILE A 61 -18.70 -4.02 0.74
N CYS A 62 -18.96 -5.32 0.87
CA CYS A 62 -19.69 -5.89 2.01
C CYS A 62 -18.96 -5.63 3.33
N GLY A 63 -17.64 -5.76 3.36
CA GLY A 63 -16.81 -5.45 4.53
C GLY A 63 -16.89 -3.98 4.93
N GLY A 64 -16.77 -3.07 3.95
CA GLY A 64 -16.94 -1.64 4.18
C GLY A 64 -18.33 -1.29 4.72
N LEU A 65 -19.38 -1.91 4.16
CA LEU A 65 -20.75 -1.73 4.62
C LEU A 65 -20.97 -2.30 6.04
N ALA A 66 -20.39 -3.46 6.35
CA ALA A 66 -20.46 -4.05 7.67
C ALA A 66 -19.77 -3.17 8.73
N VAL A 67 -18.61 -2.60 8.40
CA VAL A 67 -17.92 -1.63 9.27
C VAL A 67 -18.78 -0.38 9.47
N MET A 68 -19.35 0.15 8.39
CA MET A 68 -20.24 1.32 8.43
C MET A 68 -21.46 1.08 9.32
N MET A 69 -22.07 -0.11 9.26
CA MET A 69 -23.22 -0.48 10.10
C MET A 69 -22.84 -0.80 11.55
N SER A 70 -21.63 -1.31 11.79
CA SER A 70 -21.14 -1.63 13.13
C SER A 70 -20.81 -0.37 13.94
N LEU A 71 -20.33 0.68 13.26
CA LEU A 71 -19.85 1.93 13.89
C LEU A 71 -20.55 3.17 13.27
N PRO A 72 -21.89 3.29 13.40
CA PRO A 72 -22.64 4.34 12.73
C PRO A 72 -22.22 5.74 13.20
N GLY A 73 -21.91 5.91 14.50
CA GLY A 73 -21.46 7.19 15.05
C GLY A 73 -20.10 7.65 14.51
N LEU A 74 -19.17 6.72 14.26
CA LEU A 74 -17.88 7.04 13.66
C LEU A 74 -18.05 7.43 12.19
N PHE A 75 -18.91 6.70 11.46
CA PHE A 75 -19.23 7.04 10.08
C PHE A 75 -19.85 8.43 9.96
N ASP A 76 -20.85 8.76 10.79
CA ASP A 76 -21.50 10.07 10.77
C ASP A 76 -20.52 11.21 11.06
N GLN A 77 -19.59 11.02 12.00
CA GLN A 77 -18.56 12.02 12.31
C GLN A 77 -17.61 12.24 11.14
N LEU A 78 -17.13 11.17 10.52
CA LEU A 78 -16.25 11.23 9.35
C LEU A 78 -16.98 11.82 8.14
N PHE A 79 -18.19 11.36 7.87
CA PHE A 79 -19.02 11.85 6.77
C PHE A 79 -19.32 13.34 6.92
N ARG A 80 -19.70 13.79 8.12
CA ARG A 80 -19.89 15.22 8.41
C ARG A 80 -18.59 16.00 8.27
N GLY A 81 -17.46 15.46 8.70
CA GLY A 81 -16.15 16.11 8.54
C GLY A 81 -15.76 16.27 7.07
N VAL A 82 -15.92 15.21 6.27
CA VAL A 82 -15.66 15.23 4.82
C VAL A 82 -16.62 16.17 4.11
N MET A 83 -17.91 16.11 4.43
CA MET A 83 -18.91 17.02 3.85
C MET A 83 -18.69 18.46 4.30
N ALA A 84 -18.24 18.70 5.53
CA ALA A 84 -17.87 20.03 5.99
C ALA A 84 -16.69 20.57 5.18
N ILE A 85 -15.63 19.77 4.97
CA ILE A 85 -14.49 20.13 4.10
C ILE A 85 -14.95 20.40 2.66
N LEU A 86 -15.84 19.55 2.13
CA LEU A 86 -16.36 19.66 0.76
C LEU A 86 -17.26 20.88 0.56
N MET A 87 -18.07 21.22 1.57
CA MET A 87 -19.05 22.31 1.52
C MET A 87 -18.48 23.65 2.00
N SER A 88 -17.42 23.65 2.82
CA SER A 88 -16.70 24.85 3.21
C SER A 88 -15.79 25.31 2.07
N HIS A 89 -16.30 26.21 1.25
CA HIS A 89 -15.56 26.85 0.17
C HIS A 89 -14.51 27.86 0.71
N ARG A 90 -13.47 27.34 1.38
CA ARG A 90 -12.13 27.90 1.51
C ARG A 90 -11.23 26.81 2.11
N MET A 91 -10.76 25.89 1.28
CA MET A 91 -9.92 24.79 1.75
C MET A 91 -8.61 25.32 2.33
N GLY A 92 -8.30 24.94 3.57
CA GLY A 92 -6.94 25.04 4.09
C GLY A 92 -6.05 24.04 3.35
N LEU A 93 -4.81 24.43 3.04
CA LEU A 93 -3.84 23.59 2.32
C LEU A 93 -3.67 22.19 2.95
N VAL A 94 -3.86 22.11 4.27
CA VAL A 94 -3.73 20.89 5.09
C VAL A 94 -4.87 19.90 4.82
N ASP A 95 -6.11 20.37 4.63
CA ASP A 95 -7.25 19.49 4.36
C ASP A 95 -7.16 18.87 2.96
N VAL A 96 -6.67 19.65 1.99
CA VAL A 96 -6.37 19.16 0.64
C VAL A 96 -5.23 18.15 0.68
N ALA A 97 -4.18 18.41 1.45
CA ALA A 97 -3.07 17.47 1.63
C ALA A 97 -3.55 16.15 2.26
N MET A 98 -4.38 16.20 3.29
CA MET A 98 -4.94 15.00 3.93
C MET A 98 -5.86 14.23 2.99
N ALA A 99 -6.72 14.92 2.25
CA ALA A 99 -7.58 14.29 1.25
C ALA A 99 -6.76 13.64 0.12
N LEU A 100 -5.69 14.29 -0.35
CA LEU A 100 -4.77 13.73 -1.35
C LEU A 100 -3.95 12.56 -0.81
N ILE A 101 -3.54 12.57 0.45
CA ILE A 101 -2.83 11.46 1.09
C ILE A 101 -3.78 10.27 1.27
N LEU A 102 -5.03 10.50 1.68
CA LEU A 102 -6.02 9.44 1.86
C LEU A 102 -6.45 8.86 0.52
N LEU A 103 -6.83 9.72 -0.43
CA LEU A 103 -7.23 9.30 -1.77
C LEU A 103 -6.05 8.67 -2.51
N GLY A 104 -4.86 9.27 -2.41
CA GLY A 104 -3.61 8.75 -2.96
C GLY A 104 -3.23 7.43 -2.32
N GLY A 105 -3.35 7.27 -1.01
CA GLY A 105 -3.07 6.02 -0.29
C GLY A 105 -4.05 4.90 -0.66
N ILE A 106 -5.35 5.21 -0.79
CA ILE A 106 -6.36 4.24 -1.24
C ILE A 106 -6.11 3.85 -2.70
N THR A 107 -5.84 4.82 -3.57
CA THR A 107 -5.57 4.59 -4.99
C THR A 107 -4.27 3.84 -5.20
N TRP A 108 -3.21 4.19 -4.47
CA TRP A 108 -1.91 3.53 -4.50
C TRP A 108 -1.99 2.11 -3.94
N SER A 109 -2.75 1.88 -2.88
CA SER A 109 -2.97 0.52 -2.35
C SER A 109 -3.74 -0.36 -3.35
N ALA A 110 -4.76 0.19 -4.01
CA ALA A 110 -5.48 -0.51 -5.07
C ALA A 110 -4.60 -0.78 -6.30
N LEU A 111 -3.75 0.18 -6.68
CA LEU A 111 -2.84 0.07 -7.82
C LEU A 111 -1.69 -0.91 -7.52
N VAL A 112 -1.11 -0.89 -6.31
CA VAL A 112 -0.09 -1.85 -5.86
C VAL A 112 -0.68 -3.25 -5.79
N TYR A 113 -1.92 -3.40 -5.33
CA TYR A 113 -2.61 -4.69 -5.35
C TYR A 113 -2.86 -5.19 -6.78
N ALA A 114 -3.18 -4.29 -7.71
CA ALA A 114 -3.35 -4.62 -9.13
C ALA A 114 -2.01 -4.94 -9.83
N ALA A 115 -0.95 -4.17 -9.55
CA ALA A 115 0.37 -4.31 -10.17
C ALA A 115 1.15 -5.51 -9.61
N ARG A 116 0.95 -5.89 -8.34
CA ARG A 116 1.51 -7.12 -7.75
C ARG A 116 0.79 -8.39 -8.21
N SER A 117 -0.20 -8.26 -9.10
CA SER A 117 -0.99 -9.36 -9.65
C SER A 117 -0.62 -9.74 -11.09
N GLU A 118 0.44 -9.13 -11.63
CA GLU A 118 1.22 -9.58 -12.79
C GLU A 118 2.47 -10.34 -12.32
#